data_AF-A0A560WGL9-F1
#
_entry.id   AF-A0A560WGL9-F1
#
_cell.length_a   1.000
_cell.length_b   1.000
_cell.length_c   1.000
_cell.angle_alpha   90.00
_cell.angle_beta   90.00
_cell.angle_gamma   90.00
#
_symmetry.space_group_name_H-M   'P 1'
#
loop_
_entity.id
_entity.type
_entity.pdbx_description
1 polymer ?
#
loop_
_entity_poly.entity_id
_entity_poly.type
_entity_poly.pdbx_seq_one_letter_code
_entity_poly.pdbx_strand_id
1 'polypeptide(L)'
;MRLFALVAAGLSVLAAGACSGAEEAPMTLTVSAQTWAGAPDGDSAQESVTLPADEGESVELPLAQGERLEVSGRDGERVELTTSVPMAPAGDGGGINLRDTRTDFSLAPGEPVEFSTPSMDSGTTWTVTVAP
;
A
#
# COMPACT_ATOMS: atom_id res chain seq x y z
N MET A 1 -54.95 49.32 30.53
CA MET A 1 -53.62 48.91 31.04
C MET A 1 -53.20 47.62 30.35
N ARG A 2 -51.91 47.50 30.06
CA ARG A 2 -51.31 46.72 28.97
C ARG A 2 -51.29 45.20 29.20
N LEU A 3 -51.51 44.47 28.10
CA LEU A 3 -51.17 43.07 27.85
C LEU A 3 -49.70 42.77 28.25
N PHE A 4 -49.43 41.61 28.83
CA PHE A 4 -48.12 40.95 28.76
C PHE A 4 -48.30 39.46 28.46
N ALA A 5 -48.01 39.10 27.21
CA ALA A 5 -47.89 37.72 26.75
C ALA A 5 -46.47 37.22 27.02
N LEU A 6 -46.35 36.06 27.64
CA LEU A 6 -45.10 35.38 27.91
C LEU A 6 -44.68 34.61 26.65
N VAL A 7 -43.71 35.13 25.90
CA VAL A 7 -43.14 34.44 24.72
C VAL A 7 -41.86 33.73 25.16
N ALA A 8 -41.93 32.41 25.28
CA ALA A 8 -40.77 31.54 25.41
C ALA A 8 -40.05 31.47 24.05
N ALA A 9 -39.00 32.27 23.88
CA ALA A 9 -38.15 32.21 22.69
C ALA A 9 -37.19 31.02 22.81
N GLY A 10 -37.33 30.09 21.87
CA GLY A 10 -36.67 28.80 21.83
C GLY A 10 -35.14 28.85 21.70
N LEU A 11 -34.52 27.96 22.46
CA LEU A 11 -33.13 27.53 22.37
C LEU A 11 -32.97 26.71 21.07
N SER A 12 -32.52 27.34 19.98
CA SER A 12 -32.17 26.62 18.75
C SER A 12 -30.72 26.14 18.85
N VAL A 13 -30.60 24.84 19.07
CA VAL A 13 -29.39 24.04 19.23
C VAL A 13 -28.48 24.16 18.00
N LEU A 14 -27.18 24.24 18.27
CA LEU A 14 -26.10 24.16 17.29
C LEU A 14 -26.26 22.91 16.40
N ALA A 15 -26.51 23.10 15.12
CA ALA A 15 -26.20 22.08 14.12
C ALA A 15 -24.70 22.19 13.80
N ALA A 16 -23.89 21.52 14.63
CA ALA A 16 -22.51 21.22 14.26
C ALA A 16 -22.55 20.43 12.95
N GLY A 17 -21.94 20.99 11.90
CA GLY A 17 -21.63 20.25 10.69
C GLY A 17 -20.71 19.10 11.07
N ALA A 18 -21.30 17.91 11.21
CA ALA A 18 -20.56 16.68 11.30
C ALA A 18 -19.83 16.53 9.96
N CYS A 19 -18.54 16.82 9.95
CA CYS A 19 -17.61 16.26 8.99
C CYS A 19 -17.75 14.74 9.11
N SER A 20 -18.59 14.14 8.27
CA SER A 20 -18.56 12.71 8.01
C SER A 20 -17.33 12.45 7.15
N GLY A 21 -16.14 12.53 7.76
CA GLY A 21 -15.01 11.78 7.24
C GLY A 21 -15.41 10.32 7.38
N ALA A 22 -15.84 9.69 6.29
CA ALA A 22 -15.97 8.25 6.27
C ALA A 22 -14.56 7.73 6.56
N GLU A 23 -14.37 7.17 7.75
CA GLU A 23 -13.13 6.49 8.11
C GLU A 23 -13.02 5.30 7.15
N GLU A 24 -12.02 5.32 6.27
CA GLU A 24 -11.79 4.20 5.36
C GLU A 24 -11.49 2.95 6.19
N ALA A 25 -12.05 1.79 5.81
CA ALA A 25 -11.82 0.56 6.53
C ALA A 25 -10.31 0.27 6.62
N PRO A 26 -9.77 -0.23 7.74
CA PRO A 26 -8.36 -0.58 7.82
C PRO A 26 -8.01 -1.60 6.73
N MET A 27 -6.79 -1.53 6.23
CA MET A 27 -6.24 -2.49 5.27
C MET A 27 -4.82 -2.85 5.68
N THR A 28 -4.43 -4.09 5.42
CA THR A 28 -3.10 -4.63 5.70
C THR A 28 -2.42 -5.04 4.40
N LEU A 29 -1.20 -4.57 4.19
CA LEU A 29 -0.32 -5.03 3.13
C LEU A 29 0.51 -6.23 3.61
N THR A 30 0.67 -7.21 2.75
CA THR A 30 1.65 -8.30 2.91
C THR A 30 2.63 -8.25 1.75
N VAL A 31 3.92 -8.10 2.08
CA VAL A 31 5.04 -8.12 1.12
C VAL A 31 5.77 -9.44 1.31
N SER A 32 5.76 -10.30 0.30
CA SER A 32 6.49 -11.57 0.28
C SER A 32 7.65 -11.49 -0.69
N ALA A 33 8.85 -11.90 -0.25
CA ALA A 33 10.08 -11.89 -1.03
C ALA A 33 10.55 -13.32 -1.30
N GLN A 34 11.04 -13.58 -2.51
CA GLN A 34 11.66 -14.85 -2.89
C GLN A 34 12.91 -14.62 -3.75
N THR A 35 14.04 -15.22 -3.38
CA THR A 35 15.25 -15.18 -4.20
C THR A 35 15.23 -16.27 -5.29
N TRP A 36 15.72 -15.94 -6.48
CA TRP A 36 15.73 -16.86 -7.63
C TRP A 36 17.14 -17.22 -8.14
N ALA A 37 18.18 -16.50 -7.72
CA ALA A 37 19.57 -16.90 -7.91
C ALA A 37 20.45 -16.31 -6.81
N GLY A 38 21.30 -17.15 -6.18
CA GLY A 38 22.27 -16.68 -5.19
C GLY A 38 22.62 -17.65 -4.05
N ALA A 39 21.88 -18.74 -3.83
CA ALA A 39 22.29 -19.72 -2.82
C ALA A 39 23.33 -20.70 -3.40
N PRO A 40 24.51 -20.86 -2.76
CA PRO A 40 25.50 -21.85 -3.19
C PRO A 40 24.94 -23.29 -3.14
N ASP A 41 23.87 -23.50 -2.39
CA ASP A 41 23.24 -24.80 -2.16
C ASP A 41 21.99 -25.02 -3.04
N GLY A 42 21.58 -24.01 -3.84
CA GLY A 42 20.42 -24.07 -4.72
C GLY A 42 19.07 -23.77 -4.07
N ASP A 43 19.05 -23.44 -2.77
CA ASP A 43 17.82 -23.13 -2.03
C ASP A 43 17.38 -21.66 -2.24
N SER A 44 16.13 -21.46 -2.65
CA SER A 44 15.50 -20.13 -2.62
C SER A 44 15.19 -19.71 -1.19
N ALA A 45 15.65 -18.53 -0.79
CA ALA A 45 15.22 -17.91 0.47
C ALA A 45 13.86 -17.25 0.29
N GLN A 46 13.03 -17.29 1.33
CA GLN A 46 11.72 -16.66 1.35
C GLN A 46 11.48 -15.95 2.69
N GLU A 47 11.03 -14.70 2.63
CA GLU A 47 10.66 -13.90 3.79
C GLU A 47 9.38 -13.11 3.51
N SER A 48 8.67 -12.71 4.56
CA SER A 48 7.46 -11.89 4.43
C SER A 48 7.34 -10.88 5.57
N VAL A 49 6.80 -9.71 5.27
CA VAL A 49 6.48 -8.68 6.25
C VAL A 49 5.08 -8.12 6.01
N THR A 50 4.43 -7.68 7.08
CA THR A 50 3.11 -7.05 7.04
C THR A 50 3.16 -5.65 7.61
N LEU A 51 2.42 -4.72 7.01
CA LEU A 51 2.29 -3.34 7.47
C LEU A 51 0.87 -2.81 7.21
N PRO A 52 0.40 -1.79 7.94
CA PRO A 52 -0.82 -1.08 7.58
C PRO A 52 -0.70 -0.48 6.17
N ALA A 53 -1.81 -0.46 5.44
CA ALA A 53 -1.89 0.14 4.10
C ALA A 53 -2.27 1.63 4.16
N ASP A 54 -1.75 2.34 5.16
CA ASP A 54 -2.03 3.76 5.39
C ASP A 54 -0.98 4.62 4.69
N GLU A 55 -1.38 5.77 4.14
CA GLU A 55 -0.47 6.68 3.44
C GLU A 55 0.72 7.10 4.33
N GLY A 56 1.93 7.01 3.78
CA GLY A 56 3.20 7.30 4.48
C GLY A 56 3.78 6.13 5.26
N GLU A 57 3.05 5.02 5.41
CA GLU A 57 3.61 3.79 5.98
C GLU A 57 4.68 3.22 5.05
N SER A 58 5.76 2.71 5.62
CA SER A 58 6.87 2.17 4.83
C SER A 58 7.59 1.03 5.54
N VAL A 59 8.18 0.16 4.73
CA VAL A 59 8.94 -1.00 5.20
C VAL A 59 10.18 -1.20 4.34
N GLU A 60 11.24 -1.75 4.95
CA GLU A 60 12.35 -2.30 4.17
C GLU A 60 11.88 -3.56 3.45
N LEU A 61 12.16 -3.65 2.15
CA LEU A 61 11.80 -4.83 1.38
C LEU A 61 12.55 -6.05 1.96
N PRO A 62 11.84 -7.16 2.30
CA PRO A 62 12.52 -8.35 2.81
C PRO A 62 13.51 -8.89 1.78
N LEU A 63 14.65 -9.41 2.25
CA LEU A 63 15.75 -9.90 1.39
C LEU A 63 16.36 -8.84 0.44
N ALA A 64 16.05 -7.56 0.63
CA ALA A 64 16.66 -6.45 -0.09
C ALA A 64 17.94 -5.94 0.63
N GLN A 65 18.74 -5.12 -0.05
CA GLN A 65 19.95 -4.47 0.47
C GLN A 65 19.67 -3.00 0.85
N GLY A 66 18.58 -2.77 1.57
CA GLY A 66 18.17 -1.44 2.04
C GLY A 66 17.13 -0.72 1.17
N GLU A 67 16.64 -1.38 0.11
CA GLU A 67 15.50 -0.88 -0.66
C GLU A 67 14.22 -0.87 0.18
N ARG A 68 13.37 0.13 -0.06
CA ARG A 68 12.14 0.38 0.70
C ARG A 68 10.92 0.35 -0.20
N LEU A 69 9.79 -0.02 0.40
CA LEU A 69 8.45 0.14 -0.13
C LEU A 69 7.69 1.13 0.76
N GLU A 70 7.04 2.10 0.15
CA GLU A 70 6.20 3.10 0.81
C GLU A 70 4.79 3.04 0.24
N VAL A 71 3.79 3.25 1.09
CA VAL A 71 2.40 3.50 0.68
C VAL A 71 2.28 4.98 0.32
N SER A 72 2.27 5.27 -0.98
CA SER A 72 2.26 6.66 -1.49
C SER A 72 0.87 7.27 -1.49
N GLY A 73 -0.17 6.45 -1.40
CA GLY A 73 -1.55 6.93 -1.39
C GLY A 73 -2.57 5.80 -1.30
N ARG A 74 -3.80 6.19 -0.98
CA ARG A 74 -4.95 5.30 -0.93
C ARG A 74 -6.19 6.01 -1.48
N ASP A 75 -6.91 5.33 -2.36
CA ASP A 75 -8.18 5.79 -2.92
C ASP A 75 -9.22 4.66 -2.81
N GLY A 76 -9.99 4.67 -1.73
CA GLY A 76 -10.97 3.63 -1.40
C GLY A 76 -10.31 2.28 -1.15
N GLU A 77 -10.43 1.39 -2.14
CA GLU A 77 -9.87 0.04 -2.12
C GLU A 77 -8.55 -0.07 -2.90
N ARG A 78 -8.11 0.99 -3.58
CA ARG A 78 -6.83 0.99 -4.29
C ARG A 78 -5.75 1.55 -3.39
N VAL A 79 -4.63 0.82 -3.32
CA VAL A 79 -3.42 1.25 -2.64
C VAL A 79 -2.36 1.56 -3.69
N GLU A 80 -1.74 2.72 -3.58
CA GLU A 80 -0.59 3.14 -4.38
C GLU A 80 0.69 2.92 -3.58
N LEU A 81 1.71 2.37 -4.24
CA LEU A 81 2.98 2.02 -3.65
C LEU A 81 4.12 2.63 -4.46
N THR A 82 5.15 3.09 -3.77
CA THR A 82 6.40 3.55 -4.38
C THR A 82 7.58 2.79 -3.79
N THR A 83 8.47 2.28 -4.64
CA THR A 83 9.75 1.71 -4.23
C THR A 83 10.87 2.73 -4.29
N SER A 84 11.85 2.64 -3.38
CA SER A 84 12.98 3.58 -3.31
C SER A 84 13.94 3.50 -4.51
N VAL A 85 13.87 2.42 -5.28
CA VAL A 85 14.64 2.21 -6.52
C VAL A 85 13.74 1.64 -7.62
N PRO A 86 14.09 1.82 -8.90
CA PRO A 86 13.33 1.23 -10.00
C PRO A 86 13.36 -0.30 -9.95
N MET A 87 12.18 -0.92 -10.02
CA MET A 87 11.99 -2.37 -10.07
C MET A 87 11.42 -2.79 -11.43
N ALA A 88 11.71 -4.00 -11.85
CA ALA A 88 11.14 -4.58 -13.05
C ALA A 88 9.80 -5.24 -12.71
N PRO A 89 8.67 -4.79 -13.25
CA PRO A 89 7.39 -5.42 -13.01
C PRO A 89 7.30 -6.79 -13.67
N ALA A 90 6.46 -7.67 -13.11
CA ALA A 90 6.07 -8.88 -13.80
C ALA A 90 5.30 -8.53 -15.09
N GLY A 91 5.73 -9.10 -16.22
CA GLY A 91 5.04 -9.01 -17.50
C GLY A 91 4.19 -10.26 -17.80
N ASP A 92 3.23 -10.13 -18.72
CA ASP A 92 2.25 -11.19 -19.07
C ASP A 92 2.88 -12.51 -19.56
N GLY A 93 4.13 -12.48 -20.02
CA GLY A 93 4.86 -13.65 -20.52
C GLY A 93 5.80 -14.32 -19.51
N GLY A 94 5.88 -13.79 -18.29
CA GLY A 94 6.93 -14.15 -17.32
C GLY A 94 8.30 -13.59 -17.68
N GLY A 95 9.23 -13.68 -16.73
CA GLY A 95 10.58 -13.12 -16.84
C GLY A 95 10.66 -11.62 -16.54
N ILE A 96 11.89 -11.11 -16.49
CA ILE A 96 12.22 -9.74 -16.09
C ILE A 96 12.48 -8.91 -17.34
N ASN A 97 11.73 -7.81 -17.53
CA ASN A 97 12.02 -6.84 -18.59
C ASN A 97 12.93 -5.72 -18.06
N LEU A 98 14.24 -5.85 -18.30
CA LEU A 98 15.22 -4.85 -17.84
C LEU A 98 15.07 -3.45 -18.47
N ARG A 99 14.25 -3.30 -19.52
CA ARG A 99 14.00 -2.01 -20.18
C ARG A 99 12.73 -1.32 -19.68
N ASP A 100 11.93 -2.03 -18.90
CA ASP A 100 10.72 -1.52 -18.28
C ASP A 100 10.93 -1.59 -16.77
N THR A 101 11.49 -0.52 -16.21
CA THR A 101 11.62 -0.39 -14.76
C THR A 101 10.81 0.80 -14.30
N ARG A 102 10.20 0.65 -13.13
CA ARG A 102 9.34 1.65 -12.51
C ARG A 102 9.45 1.61 -11.00
N THR A 103 9.11 2.72 -10.38
CA THR A 103 9.05 2.86 -8.92
C THR A 103 7.63 2.73 -8.41
N ASP A 104 6.64 2.99 -9.26
CA ASP A 104 5.25 3.14 -8.84
C ASP A 104 4.42 1.92 -9.24
N PHE A 105 3.63 1.45 -8.27
CA PHE A 105 2.77 0.29 -8.36
C PHE A 105 1.41 0.60 -7.75
N SER A 106 0.39 -0.11 -8.18
CA SER A 106 -0.94 -0.01 -7.58
C SER A 106 -1.57 -1.37 -7.50
N LEU A 107 -2.28 -1.65 -6.42
CA LEU A 107 -3.01 -2.89 -6.23
C LEU A 107 -4.36 -2.64 -5.57
N ALA A 108 -5.29 -3.57 -5.81
CA ALA A 108 -6.56 -3.67 -5.12
C ALA A 108 -6.64 -5.03 -4.39
N PRO A 109 -7.56 -5.22 -3.43
CA PRO A 109 -7.78 -6.50 -2.78
C PRO A 109 -8.00 -7.63 -3.80
N GLY A 110 -7.22 -8.71 -3.66
CA GLY A 110 -7.26 -9.85 -4.57
C GLY A 110 -6.50 -9.68 -5.89
N GLU A 111 -5.91 -8.52 -6.14
CA GLU A 111 -5.07 -8.23 -7.32
C GLU A 111 -3.60 -8.08 -6.89
N PRO A 112 -2.85 -9.19 -6.73
CA PRO A 112 -1.44 -9.10 -6.33
C PRO A 112 -0.62 -8.36 -7.39
N VAL A 113 0.32 -7.54 -6.93
CA VAL A 113 1.35 -6.97 -7.80
C VAL A 113 2.68 -7.67 -7.56
N GLU A 114 3.40 -7.92 -8.63
CA GLU A 114 4.72 -8.56 -8.58
C GLU A 114 5.76 -7.70 -9.30
N PHE A 115 6.93 -7.57 -8.68
CA PHE A 115 8.09 -6.90 -9.25
C PHE A 115 9.38 -7.51 -8.71
N SER A 116 10.47 -7.35 -9.45
CA SER A 116 11.75 -7.96 -9.15
C SER A 116 12.90 -6.97 -9.28
N THR A 117 14.04 -7.31 -8.66
CA THR A 117 15.31 -6.65 -8.94
C THR A 117 15.59 -6.68 -10.45
N PRO A 118 15.91 -5.55 -11.11
CA PRO A 118 16.17 -5.51 -12.55
C PRO A 118 17.57 -6.04 -12.89
N SER A 119 17.77 -7.35 -12.69
CA SER A 119 19.04 -8.05 -12.88
C SER A 119 18.82 -9.44 -13.50
N MET A 120 19.85 -9.98 -14.15
CA MET A 120 19.86 -11.37 -14.67
C MET A 120 20.76 -12.31 -13.87
N ASP A 121 21.69 -11.78 -13.09
CA ASP A 121 22.72 -12.58 -12.41
C ASP A 121 22.23 -13.11 -11.07
N SER A 122 21.45 -12.28 -10.37
CA SER A 122 20.81 -12.58 -9.09
C SER A 122 19.75 -11.54 -8.77
N GLY A 123 18.80 -11.90 -7.93
CA GLY A 123 17.77 -10.96 -7.48
C GLY A 123 16.69 -11.61 -6.64
N THR A 124 15.76 -10.74 -6.27
CA THR A 124 14.58 -11.07 -5.47
C THR A 124 13.34 -10.69 -6.27
N THR A 125 12.31 -11.52 -6.18
CA THR A 125 10.95 -11.18 -6.60
C THR A 125 10.14 -10.87 -5.36
N TRP A 126 9.41 -9.75 -5.39
CA TRP A 126 8.46 -9.37 -4.38
C TRP A 126 7.04 -9.47 -4.93
N THR A 127 6.18 -10.16 -4.19
CA THR A 127 4.74 -10.20 -4.41
C THR A 127 4.07 -9.43 -3.28
N VAL A 128 3.28 -8.41 -3.63
CA VAL A 128 2.54 -7.59 -2.67
C VAL A 128 1.05 -7.85 -2.82
N THR A 129 0.39 -8.06 -1.69
CA THR A 129 -1.06 -8.23 -1.60
C THR A 129 -1.64 -7.29 -0.55
N VAL A 130 -2.91 -6.93 -0.72
CA VAL A 130 -3.66 -6.12 0.23
C VAL A 130 -4.96 -6.84 0.63
N ALA A 131 -5.32 -6.75 1.90
CA ALA A 131 -6.57 -7.26 2.44
C ALA A 131 -7.17 -6.27 3.47
N PRO A 132 -8.49 -6.22 3.65
CA PRO A 132 -9.14 -5.50 4.76
C PRO A 132 -8.74 -6.06 6.13
#